data_AF-A0A7V9HRB2-F1
#
_entry.id   AF-A0A7V9HRB2-F1
#
_cell.length_a   1.000
_cell.length_b   1.000
_cell.length_c   1.000
_cell.angle_alpha   90.00
_cell.angle_beta   90.00
_cell.angle_gamma   90.00
#
_symmetry.space_group_name_H-M   'P 1'
#
loop_
_entity.id
_entity.type
_entity.pdbx_description
1 polymer ?
#
loop_
_entity_poly.entity_id
_entity_poly.type
_entity_poly.pdbx_seq_one_letter_code
_entity_poly.pdbx_strand_id
1 'polypeptide(L)'
;MSDDRETGTGPSPFKYHLELTPAQLKLTHTALRSLLDDFGHDQPEIHAVIREVLDKLPDEHAIRAIRLDDELERNLAATERGAGPPPGPSSGRDDPPDSVA
;
A
#
# COMPACT_ATOMS: atom_id res chain seq x y z
N MET A 1 -1.00 -46.51 -18.36
CA MET A 1 -1.96 -45.60 -19.00
C MET A 1 -2.25 -44.51 -17.99
N SER A 2 -2.04 -43.28 -18.43
CA SER A 2 -1.95 -42.07 -17.63
C SER A 2 -3.26 -41.76 -16.92
N ASP A 3 -3.20 -41.55 -15.60
CA ASP A 3 -4.29 -40.95 -14.84
C ASP A 3 -4.15 -39.43 -15.01
N ASP A 4 -5.02 -38.91 -15.88
CA ASP A 4 -5.15 -37.52 -16.28
C ASP A 4 -5.54 -36.69 -15.05
N ARG A 5 -4.55 -36.00 -14.45
CA ARG A 5 -4.83 -35.01 -13.40
C ARG A 5 -5.36 -33.75 -14.07
N GLU A 6 -6.66 -33.75 -14.38
CA GLU A 6 -7.44 -32.56 -14.70
C GLU A 6 -7.44 -31.61 -13.49
N THR A 7 -6.39 -30.81 -13.33
CA THR A 7 -6.36 -29.73 -12.36
C THR A 7 -7.14 -28.52 -12.88
N GLY A 8 -8.45 -28.52 -12.61
CA GLY A 8 -9.19 -27.31 -12.26
C GLY A 8 -9.58 -26.35 -13.40
N THR A 9 -10.52 -26.77 -14.25
CA THR A 9 -11.32 -25.85 -15.09
C THR A 9 -12.49 -25.30 -14.26
N GLY A 10 -12.20 -24.38 -13.34
CA GLY A 10 -13.20 -23.55 -12.67
C GLY A 10 -12.66 -22.12 -12.57
N PRO A 11 -13.49 -21.07 -12.59
CA PRO A 11 -13.02 -19.71 -12.36
C PRO A 11 -12.28 -19.69 -11.02
N SER A 12 -10.95 -19.54 -11.07
CA SER A 12 -10.15 -19.47 -9.84
C SER A 12 -10.72 -18.34 -8.99
N PRO A 13 -11.02 -18.57 -7.70
CA PRO A 13 -11.32 -17.47 -6.81
C PRO A 13 -10.16 -16.48 -6.89
N PHE A 14 -10.45 -15.17 -6.96
CA PHE A 14 -9.44 -14.13 -6.97
C PHE A 14 -8.40 -14.42 -5.88
N LYS A 15 -7.21 -14.89 -6.28
CA LYS A 15 -6.20 -15.39 -5.32
C LYS A 15 -5.60 -14.26 -4.48
N TYR A 16 -5.76 -13.02 -4.92
CA TYR A 16 -5.17 -11.83 -4.31
C TYR A 16 -6.18 -10.69 -4.36
N HIS A 17 -6.44 -10.09 -3.19
CA HIS A 17 -7.13 -8.82 -3.05
C HIS A 17 -6.12 -7.79 -2.56
N LEU A 18 -6.05 -6.64 -3.22
CA LEU A 18 -5.10 -5.59 -2.89
C LEU A 18 -5.85 -4.41 -2.30
N GLU A 19 -5.66 -4.17 -1.01
CA GLU A 19 -6.16 -2.99 -0.31
C GLU A 19 -5.20 -1.83 -0.57
N LEU A 20 -5.70 -0.77 -1.20
CA LEU A 20 -4.92 0.44 -1.48
C LEU A 20 -5.50 1.60 -0.69
N THR A 21 -4.65 2.30 0.06
CA THR A 21 -5.03 3.61 0.62
C THR A 21 -5.25 4.61 -0.51
N PRO A 22 -5.99 5.71 -0.29
CA PRO A 22 -6.18 6.73 -1.33
C PRO A 22 -4.85 7.25 -1.92
N ALA A 23 -3.85 7.49 -1.07
CA ALA A 23 -2.53 7.91 -1.51
C ALA A 23 -1.83 6.86 -2.40
N GLN A 24 -1.88 5.58 -2.00
CA GLN A 24 -1.31 4.49 -2.78
C GLN A 24 -2.05 4.32 -4.11
N LEU A 25 -3.38 4.40 -4.11
CA LEU A 25 -4.21 4.34 -5.31
C LEU A 25 -3.82 5.41 -6.33
N LYS A 26 -3.66 6.66 -5.89
CA LYS A 26 -3.23 7.77 -6.75
C LYS A 26 -1.82 7.56 -7.32
N LEU A 27 -0.90 7.05 -6.49
CA LEU A 27 0.46 6.73 -6.92
C LEU A 27 0.46 5.61 -7.97
N THR A 28 -0.24 4.50 -7.70
CA THR A 28 -0.34 3.35 -8.62
C THR A 28 -0.97 3.76 -9.95
N HIS A 29 -2.07 4.50 -9.94
CA HIS A 29 -2.70 4.99 -11.15
C HIS A 29 -1.74 5.87 -11.98
N THR A 30 -1.04 6.79 -11.32
CA THR A 30 -0.08 7.69 -12.00
C THR A 30 1.09 6.91 -12.60
N ALA A 31 1.66 5.95 -11.84
CA ALA A 31 2.74 5.11 -12.31
C ALA A 31 2.35 4.24 -13.51
N LEU A 32 1.14 3.66 -13.49
CA LEU A 32 0.61 2.89 -14.63
C LEU A 32 0.38 3.74 -15.87
N ARG A 33 -0.09 4.99 -15.70
CA ARG A 33 -0.24 5.94 -16.81
C ARG A 33 1.13 6.31 -17.39
N SER A 34 2.10 6.67 -16.56
CA SER A 34 3.46 6.95 -17.02
C SER A 34 4.08 5.75 -17.74
N LEU A 35 3.90 4.55 -17.20
CA LEU A 35 4.37 3.33 -17.83
C LEU A 35 3.73 3.09 -19.20
N LEU A 36 2.42 3.35 -19.34
CA LEU A 36 1.71 3.26 -20.62
C LEU A 36 2.28 4.25 -21.66
N ASP A 37 2.58 5.47 -21.22
CA ASP A 37 3.11 6.54 -22.06
C ASP A 37 4.57 6.28 -22.49
N ASP A 38 5.36 5.60 -21.63
CA ASP A 38 6.76 5.26 -21.89
C ASP A 38 6.92 4.10 -22.90
N PHE A 39 5.93 3.19 -22.97
CA PHE A 39 5.95 2.11 -23.94
C PHE A 39 5.62 2.62 -25.35
N GLY A 40 6.59 2.59 -26.26
CA GLY A 40 6.37 2.82 -27.69
C GLY A 40 5.42 1.80 -28.35
N HIS A 41 5.18 1.96 -29.65
CA HIS A 41 4.20 1.15 -30.41
C HIS A 41 4.53 -0.35 -30.54
N ASP A 42 5.70 -0.79 -30.07
CA ASP A 42 6.21 -2.14 -30.29
C ASP A 42 5.67 -3.19 -29.29
N GLN A 43 4.94 -2.77 -28.26
CA GLN A 43 4.47 -3.66 -27.17
C GLN A 43 2.95 -3.58 -26.95
N PRO A 44 2.13 -3.98 -27.96
CA PRO A 44 0.67 -3.86 -27.89
C PRO A 44 0.03 -4.72 -26.79
N GLU A 45 0.63 -5.88 -26.48
CA GLU A 45 0.13 -6.77 -25.44
C GLU A 45 0.26 -6.14 -24.05
N ILE A 46 1.37 -5.45 -23.77
CA ILE A 46 1.58 -4.76 -22.49
C ILE A 46 0.62 -3.58 -22.36
N HIS A 47 0.43 -2.82 -23.44
CA HIS A 47 -0.57 -1.75 -23.50
C HIS A 47 -1.97 -2.26 -23.15
N ALA A 48 -2.37 -3.41 -23.70
CA ALA A 48 -3.65 -4.02 -23.41
C ALA A 48 -3.79 -4.37 -21.92
N VAL A 49 -2.78 -5.02 -21.34
CA VAL A 49 -2.79 -5.39 -19.91
C VAL A 49 -2.85 -4.15 -19.00
N ILE A 50 -2.05 -3.11 -19.28
CA ILE A 50 -2.08 -1.88 -18.47
C ILE A 50 -3.45 -1.21 -18.55
N ARG A 51 -4.08 -1.17 -19.73
CA ARG A 51 -5.45 -0.64 -19.91
C ARG A 51 -6.47 -1.45 -19.12
N GLU A 52 -6.41 -2.78 -19.19
CA GLU A 52 -7.29 -3.65 -18.41
C GLU A 52 -7.15 -3.45 -16.89
N VAL A 53 -5.94 -3.12 -16.41
CA VAL A 53 -5.72 -2.78 -14.99
C VAL A 53 -6.30 -1.40 -14.68
N LEU A 54 -6.04 -0.40 -15.52
CA LEU A 54 -6.58 0.96 -15.35
C LEU A 54 -8.11 0.97 -15.35
N ASP A 55 -8.75 0.16 -16.17
CA ASP A 55 -10.22 0.03 -16.23
C ASP A 55 -10.83 -0.57 -14.95
N LYS A 56 -10.02 -1.25 -14.13
CA LYS A 56 -10.43 -1.77 -12.81
C LYS A 56 -10.23 -0.73 -11.70
N LEU A 57 -9.52 0.37 -11.97
CA LEU A 57 -9.31 1.45 -11.02
C LEU A 57 -10.39 2.52 -11.16
N PRO A 58 -10.60 3.36 -10.11
CA PRO A 58 -11.48 4.52 -10.20
C PRO A 58 -11.03 5.48 -11.30
N ASP A 59 -11.98 6.24 -11.83
CA ASP A 59 -11.72 7.18 -12.92
C ASP A 59 -10.72 8.29 -12.54
N GLU A 60 -10.23 8.96 -13.58
CA GLU A 60 -9.19 9.98 -13.40
C GLU A 60 -9.65 11.15 -12.52
N HIS A 61 -10.95 11.46 -12.51
CA HIS A 61 -11.49 12.53 -11.68
C HIS A 61 -11.45 12.15 -10.20
N ALA A 62 -11.83 10.91 -9.85
CA ALA A 62 -11.74 10.37 -8.50
C ALA A 62 -10.29 10.31 -8.02
N ILE A 63 -9.35 9.89 -8.88
CA ILE A 63 -7.92 9.87 -8.56
C ILE A 63 -7.38 11.29 -8.33
N ARG A 64 -7.73 12.25 -9.19
CA ARG A 64 -7.25 13.64 -9.08
C ARG A 64 -7.72 14.30 -7.80
N ALA A 65 -8.94 14.00 -7.33
CA ALA A 65 -9.51 14.54 -6.10
C ALA A 65 -8.74 14.15 -4.83
N ILE A 66 -7.93 13.08 -4.86
CA ILE A 66 -7.13 12.64 -3.71
C ILE A 66 -6.00 13.65 -3.46
N ARG A 67 -5.99 14.27 -2.28
CA ARG A 67 -4.94 15.20 -1.85
C ARG A 67 -3.84 14.46 -1.09
N LEU A 68 -2.66 14.36 -1.68
CA LEU A 68 -1.56 13.56 -1.11
C LEU A 68 -0.99 14.15 0.18
N ASP A 69 -0.90 15.47 0.29
CA ASP A 69 -0.40 16.15 1.50
C ASP A 69 -1.29 15.83 2.71
N ASP A 70 -2.61 16.00 2.54
CA ASP A 70 -3.62 15.70 3.56
C ASP A 70 -3.56 14.20 3.97
N GLU A 71 -3.40 13.28 3.00
CA GLU A 71 -3.28 11.84 3.25
C GLU A 71 -1.94 11.45 3.93
N LEU A 72 -0.85 12.16 3.61
CA LEU A 72 0.45 11.97 4.23
C LEU A 72 0.41 12.39 5.69
N GLU A 73 -0.10 13.59 5.98
CA GLU A 73 -0.30 14.08 7.35
C GLU A 73 -1.17 13.11 8.17
N ARG A 74 -2.25 12.59 7.58
CA ARG A 74 -3.11 11.60 8.21
C ARG A 74 -2.38 10.29 8.55
N ASN A 75 -1.55 9.79 7.64
CA ASN A 75 -0.75 8.57 7.86
C ASN A 75 0.34 8.76 8.91
N LEU A 76 1.02 9.90 8.90
CA LEU A 76 2.02 10.26 9.90
C LEU A 76 1.37 10.33 11.29
N ALA A 77 0.25 11.02 11.42
CA ALA A 77 -0.51 11.11 12.67
C ALA A 77 -1.06 9.74 13.12
N ALA A 78 -1.44 8.85 12.19
CA ALA A 78 -1.85 7.48 12.52
C ALA A 78 -0.68 6.64 13.06
N THR A 79 0.51 6.81 12.48
CA THR A 79 1.74 6.15 12.94
C THR A 79 2.14 6.61 14.34
N GLU A 80 2.09 7.93 14.59
CA GLU A 80 2.42 8.51 15.91
C GLU A 80 1.44 8.09 17.01
N ARG A 81 0.15 7.93 16.69
CA ARG A 81 -0.86 7.42 17.65
C ARG A 81 -0.76 5.92 17.90
N GLY A 82 -0.21 5.16 16.94
CA GLY A 82 0.06 3.72 17.08
C GLY A 82 1.34 3.42 17.87
N ALA A 83 2.28 4.36 17.91
CA ALA A 83 3.39 4.35 18.84
C ALA A 83 2.84 4.70 20.24
N GLY A 84 2.76 3.70 21.12
CA GLY A 84 2.45 3.93 22.54
C GLY A 84 3.38 5.00 23.14
N PRO A 85 2.99 5.62 24.28
CA PRO A 85 3.76 6.72 24.87
C PRO A 85 5.23 6.32 24.98
N PRO A 86 6.18 7.23 24.66
CA PRO A 86 7.60 6.93 24.78
C PRO A 86 7.85 6.40 26.20
N PRO A 87 8.68 5.36 26.39
CA PRO A 87 9.02 4.90 27.73
C PRO A 87 9.50 6.13 28.51
N GLY A 88 8.73 6.50 29.55
CA GLY A 88 9.06 7.63 30.39
C GLY A 88 10.49 7.47 30.91
N PRO A 89 11.21 8.58 31.19
CA PRO A 89 12.54 8.49 31.74
C PRO A 89 12.47 7.61 32.99
N SER A 90 13.21 6.50 32.98
CA SER A 90 13.38 5.64 34.13
C SER A 90 13.75 6.54 35.31
N SER A 91 12.80 6.79 36.22
CA SER A 91 13.09 7.40 37.50
C SER A 91 13.94 6.40 38.26
N GLY A 92 15.25 6.44 37.98
CA GLY A 92 16.28 5.92 38.84
C GLY A 92 16.08 6.62 40.17
N ARG A 93 15.50 5.87 41.10
CA ARG A 93 15.35 6.26 42.49
C ARG A 93 16.77 6.46 43.02
N ASP A 94 17.20 7.71 43.11
CA ASP A 94 18.30 8.13 43.97
C ASP A 94 17.87 7.82 45.41
N ASP A 95 18.14 6.60 45.88
CA ASP A 95 18.19 6.30 47.31
C ASP A 95 19.58 6.73 47.81
N PRO A 96 19.72 7.81 48.59
CA PRO A 96 20.99 8.13 49.24
C PRO A 96 21.30 7.04 50.29
N PRO A 97 22.54 6.56 50.42
CA PRO A 97 22.89 5.75 51.58
C PRO A 97 22.81 6.63 52.84
N ASP A 98 21.89 6.28 53.72
CA ASP A 98 21.77 6.81 55.08
C ASP A 98 23.13 6.71 55.79
N SER A 99 23.63 7.86 56.26
CA SER A 99 24.73 7.96 57.23
C SER A 99 24.18 8.00 58.64
N VAL A 100 24.25 6.91 59.39
CA VAL A 100 24.11 6.84 60.87
C VAL A 100 24.74 5.49 61.30
N ALA A 101 25.66 5.32 62.28
CA ALA A 101 26.46 6.16 63.18
C ALA A 101 27.71 5.34 63.58
#